data_AF-A0AAV0A1C5-F1
#
_entry.id   AF-A0AAV0A1C5-F1
#
_cell.length_a   1.000
_cell.length_b   1.000
_cell.length_c   1.000
_cell.angle_alpha   90.00
_cell.angle_beta   90.00
_cell.angle_gamma   90.00
#
_symmetry.space_group_name_H-M   'P 1'
#
loop_
_entity.id
_entity.type
_entity.pdbx_description
1 polymer ?
#
loop_
_entity_poly.entity_id
_entity_poly.type
_entity_poly.pdbx_seq_one_letter_code
_entity_poly.pdbx_strand_id
1 'polypeptide(L)'
;MAGLLKKTTGLVGLVVCNTPHERLTILYTKILDIMKQFPKHAAYRKYTEQITNERLDMVKAEPDVKKLETLLQGGEVEEVILQAENELSLARKMLQWKP
;
A
#
# COMPACT_ATOMS: atom_id res chain seq x y z
N MET A 1 15.44 17.32 -6.34
CA MET A 1 15.04 18.01 -5.09
C MET A 1 15.32 17.05 -3.95
N ALA A 2 16.32 17.35 -3.11
CA ALA A 2 16.66 16.50 -1.97
C ALA A 2 15.51 16.56 -0.97
N GLY A 3 14.70 15.50 -0.96
CA GLY A 3 13.51 15.37 -0.12
C GLY A 3 13.88 15.42 1.36
N LEU A 4 12.93 15.94 2.14
CA LEU A 4 13.02 16.08 3.58
C LEU A 4 13.15 14.68 4.22
N LEU A 5 14.38 14.22 4.43
CA LEU A 5 14.65 12.90 5.03
C LEU A 5 14.15 12.88 6.47
N LYS A 6 13.09 12.09 6.71
CA LYS A 6 12.55 11.82 8.04
C LYS A 6 13.68 11.15 8.86
N LYS A 7 14.01 11.69 10.04
CA LYS A 7 15.09 11.13 10.88
C LYS A 7 14.62 9.90 11.66
N THR A 8 13.36 9.90 12.09
CA THR A 8 12.70 8.82 12.82
C THR A 8 11.20 8.86 12.53
N THR A 9 10.55 7.69 12.58
CA THR A 9 9.08 7.49 12.56
C THR A 9 8.45 7.72 13.94
N GLY A 10 9.26 7.75 15.00
CA GLY A 10 8.77 7.85 16.38
C GLY A 10 8.10 6.57 16.91
N LEU A 11 7.97 5.54 16.06
CA LEU A 11 7.45 4.22 16.41
C LEU A 11 8.58 3.20 16.50
N VAL A 12 8.61 2.44 17.60
CA VAL A 12 9.61 1.40 17.81
C VAL A 12 9.39 0.27 16.80
N GLY A 13 10.46 -0.13 16.09
CA GLY A 13 10.42 -1.23 15.13
C GLY A 13 9.96 -0.85 13.71
N LEU A 14 9.56 0.40 13.48
CA LEU A 14 9.20 0.90 12.15
C LEU A 14 10.35 1.72 11.56
N VAL A 15 11.01 1.19 10.53
CA VAL A 15 12.14 1.84 9.88
C VAL A 15 11.68 2.86 8.85
N VAL A 16 12.39 4.00 8.77
CA VAL A 16 12.12 5.04 7.77
C VAL A 16 12.40 4.50 6.36
N CYS A 17 11.46 4.73 5.45
CA CYS A 17 11.64 4.39 4.04
C CYS A 17 12.13 5.61 3.24
N ASN A 18 13.27 5.50 2.58
CA ASN A 18 13.83 6.59 1.78
C ASN A 18 13.07 6.84 0.46
N THR A 19 12.39 5.83 -0.07
CA THR A 19 11.66 5.90 -1.36
C THR A 19 10.24 5.32 -1.24
N PRO A 20 9.35 5.95 -0.45
CA PRO A 20 8.03 5.39 -0.14
C PRO A 20 7.13 5.24 -1.38
N HIS A 21 7.18 6.16 -2.33
CA HIS A 21 6.35 6.11 -3.55
C HIS A 21 6.67 4.90 -4.43
N GLU A 22 7.96 4.63 -4.69
CA GLU A 22 8.38 3.47 -5.46
C GLU A 22 7.98 2.17 -4.76
N ARG A 23 8.21 2.11 -3.43
CA ARG A 23 7.85 0.92 -2.65
C ARG A 23 6.34 0.66 -2.67
N LEU A 24 5.52 1.68 -2.45
CA LEU A 24 4.06 1.58 -2.50
C LEU A 24 3.58 1.16 -3.88
N THR A 25 4.14 1.74 -4.95
CA THR A 25 3.78 1.39 -6.33
C THR A 25 4.05 -0.09 -6.59
N ILE A 26 5.24 -0.58 -6.21
CA ILE A 26 5.62 -2.00 -6.37
C ILE A 26 4.69 -2.93 -5.57
N LEU A 27 4.31 -2.54 -4.35
CA LEU A 27 3.43 -3.36 -3.51
C LEU A 27 2.02 -3.43 -4.10
N TYR A 28 1.44 -2.29 -4.49
CA TYR A 28 0.11 -2.25 -5.09
C TYR A 28 0.04 -2.99 -6.43
N THR A 29 1.05 -2.89 -7.30
CA THR A 29 1.08 -3.68 -8.55
C THR A 29 1.12 -5.17 -8.27
N LYS A 30 1.90 -5.61 -7.26
CA LYS A 30 1.94 -7.02 -6.86
C LYS A 30 0.61 -7.51 -6.29
N ILE A 31 -0.08 -6.69 -5.50
CA ILE A 31 -1.42 -7.01 -4.99
C ILE A 31 -2.39 -7.19 -6.15
N LEU A 32 -2.42 -6.25 -7.11
CA LEU A 32 -3.27 -6.35 -8.30
C LEU A 32 -2.97 -7.60 -9.14
N ASP A 33 -1.70 -7.99 -9.27
CA ASP A 33 -1.32 -9.22 -9.99
C ASP A 33 -1.83 -10.49 -9.29
N ILE A 34 -1.81 -10.51 -7.95
CA ILE A 34 -2.39 -11.61 -7.18
C ILE A 34 -3.93 -11.61 -7.32
N MET A 35 -4.58 -10.43 -7.29
CA MET A 35 -6.03 -10.31 -7.43
C MET A 35 -6.56 -10.83 -8.77
N LYS A 36 -5.77 -10.77 -9.85
CA LYS A 36 -6.12 -11.35 -11.15
C LYS A 36 -6.42 -12.86 -11.08
N GLN A 37 -5.81 -13.58 -10.15
CA GLN A 37 -6.00 -15.03 -9.97
C GLN A 37 -7.33 -15.38 -9.28
N PHE A 38 -7.97 -14.42 -8.62
CA PHE A 38 -9.26 -14.65 -7.96
C PHE A 38 -10.42 -14.61 -8.96
N PRO A 39 -11.55 -15.28 -8.68
CA PRO A 39 -12.76 -15.14 -9.50
C PRO A 39 -13.33 -13.72 -9.45
N LYS A 40 -13.87 -13.21 -10.56
CA LYS A 40 -14.45 -11.85 -10.66
C LYS A 40 -15.66 -11.61 -9.74
N HIS A 41 -16.34 -12.68 -9.34
CA HIS A 41 -17.52 -12.61 -8.47
C HIS A 41 -17.16 -12.56 -6.98
N ALA A 42 -15.90 -12.82 -6.61
CA ALA A 42 -15.48 -12.76 -5.22
C ALA A 42 -15.56 -11.32 -4.69
N ALA A 43 -16.32 -11.14 -3.61
CA ALA A 43 -16.47 -9.84 -2.96
C ALA A 43 -15.11 -9.25 -2.55
N TYR A 44 -14.22 -10.10 -1.99
CA TYR A 44 -12.87 -9.71 -1.61
C TYR A 44 -12.09 -9.08 -2.78
N ARG A 45 -12.12 -9.71 -3.96
CA ARG A 45 -11.46 -9.18 -5.17
C ARG A 45 -11.99 -7.80 -5.55
N LYS A 46 -13.31 -7.63 -5.60
CA LYS A 46 -13.94 -6.37 -6.01
C LYS A 46 -13.54 -5.21 -5.10
N TYR A 47 -13.62 -5.41 -3.78
CA TYR A 47 -13.31 -4.35 -2.82
C TYR A 47 -11.81 -4.07 -2.72
N THR A 48 -10.96 -5.10 -2.76
CA THR A 48 -9.51 -4.91 -2.73
C THR A 48 -8.98 -4.24 -4.00
N GLU A 49 -9.49 -4.60 -5.18
CA GLU A 49 -9.13 -3.91 -6.43
C GLU A 49 -9.55 -2.44 -6.38
N GLN A 50 -10.75 -2.14 -5.88
CA GLN A 50 -11.21 -0.75 -5.73
C GLN A 50 -10.29 0.05 -4.81
N ILE A 51 -10.05 -0.43 -3.58
CA ILE A 51 -9.22 0.27 -2.59
C ILE A 51 -7.78 0.42 -3.09
N THR A 52 -7.23 -0.62 -3.73
CA THR A 52 -5.86 -0.61 -4.24
C THR A 52 -5.70 0.41 -5.37
N ASN A 53 -6.67 0.51 -6.28
CA ASN A 53 -6.65 1.49 -7.36
C ASN A 53 -6.78 2.92 -6.83
N GLU A 54 -7.73 3.17 -5.93
CA GLU A 54 -7.90 4.48 -5.29
C GLU A 54 -6.61 4.94 -4.59
N ARG A 55 -5.96 4.04 -3.83
CA ARG A 55 -4.69 4.33 -3.16
C ARG A 55 -3.54 4.53 -4.14
N LEU A 56 -3.48 3.73 -5.21
CA LEU A 56 -2.46 3.88 -6.24
C LEU A 56 -2.59 5.23 -6.96
N ASP A 57 -3.81 5.67 -7.25
CA ASP A 57 -4.08 6.95 -7.92
C ASP A 57 -3.70 8.13 -7.01
N MET A 58 -4.00 8.04 -5.71
CA MET A 58 -3.53 9.04 -4.73
C MET A 58 -2.00 9.12 -4.66
N VAL A 59 -1.31 7.97 -4.64
CA VAL A 59 0.17 7.91 -4.61
C VAL A 59 0.81 8.48 -5.88
N LYS A 60 0.13 8.36 -7.03
CA LYS A 60 0.58 8.95 -8.30
C LYS A 60 0.27 10.44 -8.42
N ALA A 61 -0.86 10.88 -7.88
CA ALA A 61 -1.30 12.27 -7.96
C ALA A 61 -0.41 13.20 -7.12
N GLU A 62 0.04 12.74 -5.96
CA GLU A 62 0.86 13.55 -5.06
C GLU A 62 2.30 13.05 -4.97
N PRO A 63 3.29 13.85 -5.42
CA PRO A 63 4.70 13.51 -5.33
C PRO A 63 5.31 13.85 -3.96
N ASP A 64 4.59 14.57 -3.09
CA ASP A 64 5.07 15.00 -1.78
C ASP A 64 4.56 14.08 -0.66
N VAL A 65 5.49 13.51 0.10
CA VAL A 65 5.21 12.52 1.16
C VAL A 65 4.29 13.10 2.24
N LYS A 66 4.51 14.37 2.64
CA LYS A 66 3.71 14.99 3.71
C LYS A 66 2.26 15.21 3.31
N LYS A 67 2.03 15.60 2.05
CA LYS A 67 0.67 15.78 1.52
C LYS A 67 -0.01 14.43 1.34
N LEU A 68 0.74 13.44 0.88
CA LEU A 68 0.27 12.07 0.75
C LEU A 68 -0.20 11.50 2.11
N GLU A 69 0.55 11.74 3.19
CA GLU A 69 0.15 11.34 4.55
C GLU A 69 -1.21 11.97 4.96
N THR A 70 -1.40 13.27 4.69
CA THR A 70 -2.67 13.94 5.02
C THR A 70 -3.85 13.45 4.19
N LEU A 71 -3.62 13.06 2.93
CA LEU A 71 -4.66 12.56 2.03
C LEU A 71 -5.05 11.12 2.35
N LEU A 72 -4.08 10.27 2.66
CA LEU A 72 -4.32 8.87 2.99
C LEU A 72 -5.03 8.69 4.34
N GLN A 73 -4.97 9.70 5.22
CA GLN A 73 -5.54 9.66 6.59
C GLN A 73 -5.14 8.40 7.39
N GLY A 74 -4.02 7.79 7.02
CA GLY A 74 -3.59 6.46 7.48
C GLY A 74 -2.38 6.47 8.39
N GLY A 75 -2.07 7.62 9.01
CA GLY A 75 -0.85 7.82 9.80
C GLY A 75 0.36 8.13 8.95
N GLU A 76 1.52 7.59 9.34
CA GLU A 76 2.77 7.77 8.60
C GLU A 76 2.81 6.90 7.33
N VAL A 77 3.56 7.34 6.31
CA VAL A 77 3.68 6.58 5.05
C VAL A 77 4.26 5.17 5.26
N GLU A 78 5.13 5.02 6.26
CA GLU A 78 5.70 3.74 6.67
C GLU A 78 4.66 2.74 7.19
N GLU A 79 3.64 3.20 7.92
CA GLU A 79 2.53 2.36 8.37
C GLU A 79 1.69 1.88 7.20
N VAL A 80 1.47 2.74 6.21
CA VAL A 80 0.75 2.39 4.98
C VAL A 80 1.51 1.34 4.17
N ILE A 81 2.85 1.43 4.12
CA ILE A 81 3.69 0.39 3.51
C ILE A 81 3.52 -0.94 4.23
N LEU A 82 3.59 -0.93 5.57
CA LEU A 82 3.38 -2.14 6.37
C LEU A 82 1.98 -2.75 6.16
N GLN A 83 0.96 -1.89 6.07
CA GLN A 83 -0.40 -2.33 5.75
C GLN A 83 -0.46 -3.01 4.38
N ALA A 84 0.18 -2.44 3.34
CA ALA A 84 0.22 -3.03 2.02
C ALA A 84 0.98 -4.38 1.99
N GLU A 85 2.05 -4.54 2.78
CA GLU A 85 2.76 -5.82 2.92
C GLU A 85 1.89 -6.88 3.60
N ASN A 86 1.14 -6.50 4.64
CA ASN A 86 0.18 -7.37 5.30
C ASN A 86 -0.95 -7.78 4.35
N GLU A 87 -1.47 -6.85 3.55
CA GLU A 87 -2.50 -7.13 2.54
C GLU A 87 -1.99 -8.10 1.47
N LEU A 88 -0.74 -7.94 1.01
CA LEU A 88 -0.11 -8.87 0.08
C LEU A 88 0.02 -10.28 0.68
N SER A 89 0.39 -10.37 1.96
CA SER A 89 0.44 -11.65 2.69
C SER A 89 -0.95 -12.27 2.84
N LEU A 90 -1.96 -11.45 3.16
CA LEU A 90 -3.35 -11.87 3.27
C LEU A 90 -3.87 -12.39 1.93
N ALA A 91 -3.66 -11.65 0.84
CA ALA A 91 -4.06 -12.05 -0.51
C ALA A 91 -3.50 -13.43 -0.89
N ARG A 92 -2.24 -13.73 -0.54
CA ARG A 92 -1.63 -15.06 -0.75
C ARG A 92 -2.29 -16.15 0.08
N LYS A 93 -2.68 -15.87 1.34
CA LYS A 93 -3.40 -16.82 2.19
C LYS A 93 -4.82 -17.05 1.69
N MET A 94 -5.49 -16.00 1.23
CA MET A 94 -6.84 -16.06 0.66
C MET A 94 -6.91 -16.95 -0.58
N LEU A 95 -5.84 -17.03 -1.38
CA LEU A 95 -5.74 -17.98 -2.49
C LEU A 95 -5.79 -19.44 -2.03
N GLN A 96 -5.21 -19.75 -0.86
CA GLN A 96 -5.24 -21.09 -0.29
C GLN A 96 -6.58 -21.39 0.36
N TRP A 97 -7.14 -20.43 1.09
CA TRP A 97 -8.38 -20.63 1.86
C TRP A 97 -9.61 -20.79 0.98
N LYS A 98 -9.61 -20.24 -0.25
CA LYS A 98 -10.74 -20.28 -1.20
C LYS A 98 -12.12 -20.12 -0.51
N PRO A 99 -12.30 -19.05 0.29
CA PRO A 99 -13.58 -18.80 0.95
C PRO A 99 -14.69 -18.45 -0.04
#